data_AF-A0A5X1V4M1-F1
#
_entry.id   AF-A0A5X1V4M1-F1
#
_cell.length_a   1.000
_cell.length_b   1.000
_cell.length_c   1.000
_cell.angle_alpha   90.00
_cell.angle_beta   90.00
_cell.angle_gamma   90.00
#
_symmetry.space_group_name_H-M   'P 1'
#
loop_
_entity.id
_entity.type
_entity.pdbx_description
1 polymer ?
#
loop_
_entity_poly.entity_id
_entity_poly.type
_entity_poly.pdbx_seq_one_letter_code
_entity_poly.pdbx_strand_id
1 'polypeptide(L)'
;MITIEEATSVHEYLTNYYQNSDDPISPPGIKNIELLESAIARPFMTMNRKDVYPDDLDKAAALFHGVISNHCFHNGNKRTALLLTMCFLDRAGYWLDKCDDLQLFEFTRGVAAHEICENRIDEIKTIKAFFRSNSRKKKITDEQLSFIALSRHLTNAGFNIEDDGDYYSIFKNNKRYTKIIKKGASGHEKYDPQYIKSLRKRLLLTPKYGWDSIRFYQLYSSLTENIGELLRLRGEVMDWLAKI
;
A
#
# COMPACT_ATOMS: atom_id res chain seq x y z
N MET A 1 5.94 -7.77 -4.09
CA MET A 1 5.04 -8.92 -4.32
C MET A 1 4.00 -8.88 -3.23
N ILE A 2 2.72 -9.16 -3.51
CA ILE A 2 1.73 -9.38 -2.45
C ILE A 2 1.84 -10.85 -2.04
N THR A 3 1.78 -11.15 -0.75
CA THR A 3 1.75 -12.54 -0.27
C THR A 3 0.34 -12.98 0.10
N ILE A 4 0.13 -14.29 0.23
CA ILE A 4 -1.14 -14.86 0.69
C ILE A 4 -1.42 -14.37 2.11
N GLU A 5 -0.41 -14.30 2.96
CA GLU A 5 -0.52 -13.82 4.34
C GLU A 5 -0.96 -12.35 4.36
N GLU A 6 -0.43 -11.50 3.48
CA GLU A 6 -0.86 -10.10 3.36
C GLU A 6 -2.34 -10.01 2.94
N ALA A 7 -2.76 -10.80 1.95
CA ALA A 7 -4.15 -10.82 1.49
C ALA A 7 -5.11 -11.36 2.56
N THR A 8 -4.70 -12.41 3.28
CA THR A 8 -5.45 -13.01 4.38
C THR A 8 -5.58 -12.03 5.54
N SER A 9 -4.49 -11.33 5.89
CA SER A 9 -4.49 -10.31 6.95
C SER A 9 -5.45 -9.15 6.64
N VAL A 10 -5.54 -8.73 5.37
CA VAL A 10 -6.53 -7.72 4.94
C VAL A 10 -7.96 -8.23 5.15
N HIS A 11 -8.24 -9.49 4.79
CA HIS A 11 -9.55 -10.10 4.97
C HIS A 11 -9.93 -10.27 6.45
N GLU A 12 -8.99 -10.72 7.27
CA GLU A 12 -9.16 -10.86 8.72
C GLU A 12 -9.39 -9.50 9.39
N TYR A 13 -8.67 -8.46 8.95
CA TYR A 13 -8.89 -7.10 9.44
C TYR A 13 -10.34 -6.68 9.18
N LEU A 14 -10.83 -6.83 7.94
CA LEU A 14 -12.22 -6.48 7.59
C LEU A 14 -13.22 -7.30 8.42
N THR A 15 -12.97 -8.60 8.61
CA THR A 15 -13.83 -9.47 9.40
C THR A 15 -13.96 -8.95 10.83
N ASN A 16 -12.83 -8.63 11.47
CA ASN A 16 -12.80 -8.08 12.82
C ASN A 16 -13.41 -6.69 12.92
N TYR A 17 -13.19 -5.84 11.90
CA TYR A 17 -13.74 -4.49 11.84
C TYR A 17 -15.28 -4.52 11.76
N TYR A 18 -15.84 -5.44 10.99
CA TYR A 18 -17.28 -5.56 10.74
C TYR A 18 -18.03 -6.55 11.66
N GLN A 19 -17.35 -7.21 12.61
CA GLN A 19 -17.92 -8.30 13.39
C GLN A 19 -19.21 -7.94 14.16
N ASN A 20 -19.34 -6.68 14.59
CA ASN A 20 -20.48 -6.16 15.36
C ASN A 20 -21.37 -5.21 14.52
N SER A 21 -21.18 -5.18 13.20
CA SER A 21 -22.00 -4.38 12.29
C SER A 21 -23.28 -5.13 11.89
N ASP A 22 -24.22 -4.44 11.26
CA ASP A 22 -25.44 -5.05 10.71
C ASP A 22 -25.13 -6.06 9.59
N ASP A 23 -24.03 -5.87 8.84
CA ASP A 23 -23.63 -6.68 7.68
C ASP A 23 -22.21 -7.28 7.85
N PRO A 24 -22.00 -8.21 8.81
CA PRO A 24 -20.70 -8.80 9.08
C PRO A 24 -20.20 -9.66 7.92
N ILE A 25 -18.88 -9.89 7.86
CA ILE A 25 -18.30 -10.89 6.95
C ILE A 25 -18.49 -12.27 7.59
N SER A 26 -19.57 -12.96 7.21
CA SER A 26 -19.89 -14.29 7.71
C SER A 26 -20.48 -15.19 6.61
N PRO A 27 -19.99 -16.44 6.42
CA PRO A 27 -18.81 -17.00 7.10
C PRO A 27 -17.51 -16.32 6.63
N PRO A 28 -16.53 -16.11 7.52
CA PRO A 28 -15.24 -15.54 7.16
C PRO A 28 -14.28 -16.60 6.62
N GLY A 29 -13.15 -16.15 6.08
CA GLY A 29 -12.02 -17.00 5.72
C GLY A 29 -11.95 -17.39 4.25
N ILE A 30 -10.84 -18.02 3.89
CA ILE A 30 -10.53 -18.46 2.53
C ILE A 30 -11.45 -19.62 2.17
N LYS A 31 -12.20 -19.45 1.08
CA LYS A 31 -13.04 -20.51 0.49
C LYS A 31 -12.23 -21.47 -0.37
N ASN A 32 -11.30 -20.93 -1.15
CA ASN A 32 -10.42 -21.72 -2.01
C ASN A 32 -9.05 -21.03 -2.11
N ILE A 33 -8.03 -21.72 -1.61
CA ILE A 33 -6.66 -21.22 -1.56
C ILE A 33 -6.03 -21.12 -2.96
N GLU A 34 -6.28 -22.07 -3.85
CA GLU A 34 -5.73 -22.08 -5.21
C GLU A 34 -6.24 -20.89 -6.03
N LEU A 35 -7.51 -20.52 -5.83
CA LEU A 35 -8.12 -19.34 -6.44
C LEU A 35 -7.51 -18.03 -5.92
N LEU A 36 -7.18 -17.98 -4.62
CA LEU A 36 -6.49 -16.85 -4.01
C LEU A 36 -5.05 -16.74 -4.52
N GLU A 37 -4.32 -17.86 -4.55
CA GLU A 37 -2.96 -17.96 -5.09
C GLU A 37 -2.92 -17.49 -6.55
N SER A 38 -3.85 -17.97 -7.37
CA SER A 38 -3.99 -17.55 -8.77
C SER A 38 -4.20 -16.03 -8.88
N ALA A 39 -5.10 -15.46 -8.07
CA ALA A 39 -5.37 -14.02 -8.07
C ALA A 39 -4.15 -13.19 -7.64
N ILE A 40 -3.41 -13.64 -6.63
CA ILE A 40 -2.23 -12.94 -6.09
C ILE A 40 -1.00 -13.07 -7.01
N ALA A 41 -0.85 -14.20 -7.70
CA ALA A 41 0.24 -14.42 -8.64
C ALA A 41 0.04 -13.66 -9.97
N ARG A 42 -1.22 -13.48 -10.39
CA ARG A 42 -1.57 -12.87 -11.68
C ARG A 42 -0.86 -11.55 -11.99
N PRO A 43 -0.79 -10.54 -11.09
CA PRO A 43 -0.08 -9.28 -11.34
C PRO A 43 1.40 -9.45 -11.69
N PHE A 44 2.03 -10.56 -11.30
CA PHE A 44 3.46 -10.82 -11.48
C PHE A 44 3.74 -11.87 -12.55
N MET A 45 2.73 -12.24 -13.36
CA MET A 45 2.91 -13.17 -14.46
C MET A 45 3.84 -12.61 -15.54
N THR A 46 4.66 -13.50 -16.09
CA THR A 46 5.55 -13.20 -17.21
C THR A 46 5.20 -14.05 -18.42
N MET A 47 5.31 -13.45 -19.61
CA MET A 47 5.14 -14.14 -20.89
C MET A 47 6.27 -13.68 -21.81
N ASN A 48 6.95 -14.63 -22.46
CA ASN A 48 8.12 -14.34 -23.30
C ASN A 48 9.19 -13.48 -22.59
N ARG A 49 9.45 -13.79 -21.31
CA ARG A 49 10.39 -13.06 -20.42
C ARG A 49 10.05 -11.58 -20.19
N LYS A 50 8.81 -11.18 -20.41
CA LYS A 50 8.32 -9.82 -20.13
C LYS A 50 7.14 -9.89 -19.17
N ASP A 51 7.05 -8.92 -18.27
CA ASP A 51 5.87 -8.75 -17.41
C ASP A 51 4.63 -8.57 -18.30
N VAL A 52 3.59 -9.37 -18.05
CA VAL A 52 2.29 -9.21 -18.71
C VAL A 52 1.63 -7.90 -18.28
N TYR A 53 1.85 -7.52 -17.02
CA TYR A 53 1.37 -6.30 -16.39
C TYR A 53 2.57 -5.41 -16.05
N PRO A 54 3.06 -4.56 -16.98
CA PRO A 54 4.36 -3.92 -16.86
C PRO A 54 4.41 -2.76 -15.84
N ASP A 55 3.29 -2.07 -15.57
CA ASP A 55 3.25 -0.96 -14.61
C ASP A 55 2.41 -1.27 -13.36
N ASP A 56 2.56 -0.46 -12.30
CA ASP A 56 1.87 -0.70 -11.03
C ASP A 56 0.33 -0.64 -11.17
N LEU A 57 -0.19 0.17 -12.10
CA LEU A 57 -1.63 0.26 -12.31
C LEU A 57 -2.17 -0.98 -13.07
N ASP A 58 -1.37 -1.55 -13.99
CA ASP A 58 -1.66 -2.86 -14.59
C ASP A 58 -1.73 -3.94 -13.51
N LYS A 59 -0.74 -3.95 -12.61
CA LYS A 59 -0.66 -4.91 -11.50
C LYS A 59 -1.84 -4.78 -10.54
N ALA A 60 -2.22 -3.54 -10.20
CA ALA A 60 -3.39 -3.25 -9.39
C ALA A 60 -4.69 -3.73 -10.07
N ALA A 61 -4.83 -3.48 -11.37
CA ALA A 61 -6.01 -3.91 -12.13
C ALA A 61 -6.15 -5.43 -12.20
N ALA A 62 -5.04 -6.13 -12.46
CA ALA A 62 -5.00 -7.59 -12.49
C ALA A 62 -5.33 -8.21 -11.12
N LEU A 63 -4.80 -7.61 -10.04
CA LEU A 63 -5.07 -8.02 -8.66
C LEU A 63 -6.56 -7.86 -8.33
N PHE A 64 -7.10 -6.66 -8.55
CA PHE A 64 -8.48 -6.34 -8.24
C PHE A 64 -9.44 -7.28 -8.96
N HIS A 65 -9.26 -7.43 -10.28
CA HIS A 65 -10.05 -8.31 -11.11
C HIS A 65 -9.93 -9.78 -10.68
N GLY A 66 -8.72 -10.24 -10.33
CA GLY A 66 -8.49 -11.60 -9.86
C GLY A 66 -9.24 -11.90 -8.57
N VAL A 67 -9.07 -11.06 -7.54
CA VAL A 67 -9.65 -11.32 -6.22
C VAL A 67 -11.17 -11.19 -6.22
N ILE A 68 -11.71 -10.21 -6.96
CA ILE A 68 -13.16 -9.98 -7.00
C ILE A 68 -13.90 -11.07 -7.80
N SER A 69 -13.30 -11.56 -8.89
CA SER A 69 -13.93 -12.54 -9.79
C SER A 69 -13.75 -13.99 -9.31
N ASN A 70 -12.65 -14.29 -8.63
CA ASN A 70 -12.33 -15.66 -8.23
C ASN A 70 -13.11 -16.11 -6.98
N HIS A 71 -13.84 -15.22 -6.31
CA HIS A 71 -14.55 -15.54 -5.06
C HIS A 71 -13.68 -16.31 -4.04
N CYS A 72 -12.47 -15.80 -3.81
CA CYS A 72 -11.44 -16.45 -3.01
C CYS A 72 -11.86 -16.73 -1.55
N PHE A 73 -12.78 -15.91 -1.02
CA PHE A 73 -13.26 -15.95 0.35
C PHE A 73 -14.72 -16.40 0.43
N HIS A 74 -15.12 -16.91 1.59
CA HIS A 74 -16.50 -17.34 1.83
C HIS A 74 -17.50 -16.18 1.72
N ASN A 75 -17.16 -15.04 2.31
CA ASN A 75 -17.89 -13.79 2.19
C ASN A 75 -16.91 -12.61 2.11
N GLY A 76 -17.37 -11.39 1.86
CA GLY A 76 -16.54 -10.18 1.88
C GLY A 76 -15.61 -10.02 0.67
N ASN A 77 -15.81 -10.77 -0.42
CA ASN A 77 -14.95 -10.72 -1.61
C ASN A 77 -14.80 -9.31 -2.20
N LYS A 78 -15.91 -8.57 -2.36
CA LYS A 78 -15.90 -7.20 -2.89
C LYS A 78 -15.10 -6.23 -2.01
N ARG A 79 -15.41 -6.22 -0.71
CA ARG A 79 -14.70 -5.42 0.31
C ARG A 79 -13.21 -5.77 0.36
N THR A 80 -12.88 -7.06 0.35
CA THR A 80 -11.50 -7.55 0.40
C THR A 80 -10.72 -7.19 -0.86
N ALA A 81 -11.32 -7.38 -2.05
CA ALA A 81 -10.69 -7.02 -3.32
C ALA A 81 -10.37 -5.52 -3.38
N LEU A 82 -11.34 -4.68 -3.01
CA LEU A 82 -11.16 -3.23 -3.00
C LEU A 82 -10.07 -2.80 -2.01
N LEU A 83 -10.17 -3.23 -0.74
CA LEU A 83 -9.22 -2.83 0.29
C LEU A 83 -7.80 -3.34 -0.02
N LEU A 84 -7.65 -4.59 -0.45
CA LEU A 84 -6.35 -5.15 -0.82
C LEU A 84 -5.72 -4.38 -1.98
N THR A 85 -6.53 -3.96 -2.94
CA THR A 85 -6.06 -3.16 -4.09
C THR A 85 -5.69 -1.75 -3.67
N MET A 86 -6.46 -1.12 -2.78
CA MET A 86 -6.11 0.19 -2.20
C MET A 86 -4.78 0.11 -1.43
N CYS A 87 -4.57 -0.93 -0.63
CA CYS A 87 -3.30 -1.15 0.06
C CYS A 87 -2.15 -1.34 -0.94
N PHE A 88 -2.38 -2.08 -2.03
CA PHE A 88 -1.38 -2.28 -3.06
C PHE A 88 -1.01 -0.98 -3.78
N LEU A 89 -2.01 -0.18 -4.19
CA LEU A 89 -1.79 1.13 -4.78
C LEU A 89 -1.05 2.06 -3.82
N ASP A 90 -1.42 2.04 -2.54
CA ASP A 90 -0.79 2.83 -1.49
C ASP A 90 0.70 2.48 -1.34
N ARG A 91 1.03 1.17 -1.29
CA ARG A 91 2.41 0.66 -1.29
C ARG A 91 3.17 0.98 -2.58
N ALA A 92 2.47 1.03 -3.72
CA ALA A 92 3.02 1.45 -5.00
C ALA A 92 3.16 2.98 -5.14
N GLY A 93 2.84 3.75 -4.10
CA GLY A 93 2.98 5.20 -4.11
C GLY A 93 1.85 5.92 -4.84
N TYR A 94 0.66 5.33 -4.91
CA TYR A 94 -0.56 5.95 -5.46
C TYR A 94 -1.60 6.17 -4.36
N TRP A 95 -2.35 7.27 -4.46
CA TRP A 95 -3.59 7.47 -3.70
C TRP A 95 -4.78 7.42 -4.65
N LEU A 96 -5.77 6.60 -4.33
CA LEU A 96 -7.05 6.49 -5.05
C LEU A 96 -8.07 7.46 -4.42
N ASP A 97 -7.88 8.76 -4.66
CA ASP A 97 -8.56 9.83 -3.94
C ASP A 97 -9.32 10.83 -4.83
N LYS A 98 -9.31 10.65 -6.16
CA LYS A 98 -10.02 11.57 -7.07
C LYS A 98 -11.47 11.17 -7.36
N CYS A 99 -11.83 9.90 -7.16
CA CYS A 99 -13.22 9.47 -7.24
C CYS A 99 -13.92 9.70 -5.89
N ASP A 100 -15.20 10.05 -5.94
CA ASP A 100 -16.05 10.03 -4.76
C ASP A 100 -16.46 8.59 -4.37
N ASP A 101 -17.12 8.45 -3.23
CA ASP A 101 -17.51 7.14 -2.70
C ASP A 101 -18.54 6.43 -3.57
N LEU A 102 -19.50 7.17 -4.16
CA LEU A 102 -20.52 6.59 -5.04
C LEU A 102 -19.89 6.05 -6.32
N GLN A 103 -18.97 6.79 -6.92
CA GLN A 103 -18.21 6.35 -8.09
C GLN A 103 -17.39 5.09 -7.80
N LEU A 104 -16.71 5.04 -6.65
CA LEU A 104 -15.91 3.88 -6.26
C LEU A 104 -16.77 2.65 -5.96
N PHE A 105 -17.92 2.85 -5.32
CA PHE A 105 -18.92 1.83 -5.08
C PHE A 105 -19.47 1.25 -6.39
N GLU A 106 -20.01 2.10 -7.27
CA GLU A 106 -20.61 1.67 -8.54
C GLU A 106 -19.57 0.98 -9.43
N PHE A 107 -18.34 1.50 -9.45
CA PHE A 107 -17.24 0.83 -10.15
C PHE A 107 -16.99 -0.57 -9.58
N THR A 108 -16.85 -0.71 -8.26
CA THR A 108 -16.57 -2.00 -7.62
C THR A 108 -17.71 -3.00 -7.80
N ARG A 109 -18.97 -2.55 -7.64
CA ARG A 109 -20.18 -3.33 -7.93
C ARG A 109 -20.18 -3.78 -9.39
N GLY A 110 -19.94 -2.86 -10.32
CA GLY A 110 -19.91 -3.14 -11.76
C GLY A 110 -18.82 -4.14 -12.13
N VAL A 111 -17.64 -4.09 -11.51
CA VAL A 111 -16.58 -5.09 -11.76
C VAL A 111 -17.03 -6.47 -11.28
N ALA A 112 -17.60 -6.56 -10.08
CA ALA A 112 -18.10 -7.82 -9.53
C ALA A 112 -19.24 -8.41 -10.37
N ALA A 113 -20.07 -7.56 -10.98
CA ALA A 113 -21.18 -7.96 -11.85
C ALA A 113 -20.76 -8.17 -13.31
N HIS A 114 -19.52 -7.85 -13.69
CA HIS A 114 -19.03 -7.85 -15.06
C HIS A 114 -19.77 -6.90 -16.01
N GLU A 115 -20.14 -5.73 -15.49
CA GLU A 115 -20.95 -4.70 -16.15
C GLU A 115 -20.13 -3.45 -16.55
N ILE A 116 -18.80 -3.48 -16.41
CA ILE A 116 -17.95 -2.30 -16.69
C ILE A 116 -17.61 -2.07 -18.17
N CYS A 117 -17.80 -3.08 -19.02
CA CYS A 117 -17.59 -2.99 -20.46
C CYS A 117 -18.30 -4.12 -21.20
N GLU A 118 -18.54 -3.97 -22.51
CA GLU A 118 -19.23 -4.97 -23.34
C GLU A 118 -18.48 -6.31 -23.43
N ASN A 119 -17.15 -6.26 -23.59
CA ASN A 119 -16.33 -7.45 -23.78
C ASN A 119 -15.50 -7.76 -22.52
N ARG A 120 -15.61 -8.99 -22.03
CA ARG A 120 -14.86 -9.48 -20.84
C ARG A 120 -13.34 -9.35 -20.97
N ILE A 121 -12.82 -9.43 -22.19
CA ILE A 121 -11.38 -9.31 -22.47
C ILE A 121 -10.85 -7.89 -22.15
N ASP A 122 -11.72 -6.88 -22.18
CA ASP A 122 -11.37 -5.49 -21.92
C ASP A 122 -11.45 -5.10 -20.43
N GLU A 123 -11.94 -5.97 -19.54
CA GLU A 123 -12.19 -5.62 -18.13
C GLU A 123 -10.95 -5.09 -17.41
N ILE A 124 -9.80 -5.77 -17.55
CA ILE A 124 -8.55 -5.31 -16.90
C ILE A 124 -8.11 -3.95 -17.45
N LYS A 125 -8.28 -3.72 -18.76
CA LYS A 125 -7.94 -2.45 -19.40
C LYS A 125 -8.85 -1.34 -18.88
N THR A 126 -10.15 -1.62 -18.72
CA THR A 126 -11.14 -0.69 -18.15
C THR A 126 -10.84 -0.37 -16.69
N ILE A 127 -10.51 -1.38 -15.88
CA ILE A 127 -10.10 -1.21 -14.48
C ILE A 127 -8.84 -0.36 -14.38
N LYS A 128 -7.82 -0.63 -15.21
CA LYS A 128 -6.60 0.19 -15.28
C LYS A 128 -6.95 1.64 -15.60
N ALA A 129 -7.82 1.88 -16.59
CA ALA A 129 -8.22 3.23 -16.98
C ALA A 129 -8.90 3.96 -15.81
N PHE A 130 -9.77 3.27 -15.06
CA PHE A 130 -10.37 3.82 -13.85
C PHE A 130 -9.30 4.20 -12.81
N PHE A 131 -8.40 3.28 -12.46
CA PHE A 131 -7.34 3.59 -11.50
C PHE A 131 -6.41 4.70 -11.96
N ARG A 132 -6.09 4.77 -13.26
CA ARG A 132 -5.25 5.83 -13.81
C ARG A 132 -5.90 7.21 -13.69
N SER A 133 -7.19 7.31 -13.99
CA SER A 133 -7.93 8.57 -13.93
C SER A 133 -8.20 9.00 -12.49
N ASN A 134 -8.46 8.03 -11.61
CA ASN A 134 -8.91 8.27 -10.24
C ASN A 134 -7.81 8.23 -9.18
N SER A 135 -6.57 7.90 -9.58
CA SER A 135 -5.42 7.96 -8.69
C SER A 135 -4.48 9.12 -9.02
N ARG A 136 -3.67 9.47 -8.04
CA ARG A 136 -2.47 10.29 -8.23
C ARG A 136 -1.26 9.62 -7.61
N LYS A 137 -0.10 9.82 -8.22
CA LYS A 137 1.16 9.52 -7.55
C LYS A 137 1.31 10.40 -6.32
N LYS A 138 1.64 9.77 -5.20
CA LYS A 138 1.97 10.48 -3.96
C LYS A 138 3.23 11.30 -4.22
N LYS A 139 3.13 12.61 -3.98
CA LYS A 139 4.27 13.52 -4.07
C LYS A 139 4.89 13.59 -2.69
N ILE A 140 5.82 12.70 -2.39
CA ILE A 140 6.51 12.76 -1.10
C ILE A 140 7.62 13.79 -1.17
N THR A 141 7.34 14.95 -0.60
CA THR A 141 8.35 15.94 -0.29
C THR A 141 9.06 15.57 1.00
N ASP A 142 10.26 16.10 1.21
CA ASP A 142 10.86 15.98 2.53
C ASP A 142 9.94 16.69 3.54
N GLU A 143 9.56 16.00 4.61
CA GLU A 143 8.67 16.50 5.67
C GLU A 143 9.45 16.60 6.98
N GLN A 144 8.90 17.27 7.98
CA GLN A 144 9.50 17.27 9.30
C GLN A 144 9.41 15.88 9.94
N LEU A 145 10.53 15.35 10.46
CA LEU A 145 10.54 14.05 11.14
C LEU A 145 10.96 14.20 12.60
N SER A 146 10.25 13.50 13.50
CA SER A 146 10.80 13.24 14.84
C SER A 146 12.01 12.33 14.74
N PHE A 147 12.85 12.31 15.78
CA PHE A 147 13.97 11.36 15.83
C PHE A 147 13.52 9.90 15.70
N ILE A 148 12.40 9.53 16.34
CA ILE A 148 11.86 8.16 16.26
C ILE A 148 11.50 7.79 14.81
N ALA A 149 10.81 8.67 14.09
CA ALA A 149 10.45 8.43 12.69
C ALA A 149 11.69 8.37 11.80
N LEU A 150 12.61 9.32 11.95
CA LEU A 150 13.87 9.33 11.20
C LEU A 150 14.70 8.06 11.46
N SER A 151 14.83 7.65 12.73
CA SER A 151 15.54 6.44 13.12
C SER A 151 14.96 5.22 12.42
N ARG A 152 13.62 5.09 12.38
CA ARG A 152 12.95 3.98 11.69
C ARG A 152 13.30 3.95 10.19
N HIS A 153 13.24 5.09 9.50
CA HIS A 153 13.60 5.17 8.08
C HIS A 153 15.08 4.81 7.83
N LEU A 154 15.98 5.26 8.70
CA LEU A 154 17.41 4.96 8.60
C LEU A 154 17.71 3.49 8.87
N THR A 155 17.09 2.90 9.90
CA THR A 155 17.21 1.46 10.20
C THR A 155 16.69 0.61 9.06
N ASN A 156 15.54 0.97 8.47
CA ASN A 156 15.00 0.27 7.30
C ASN A 156 15.92 0.40 6.07
N ALA A 157 16.71 1.47 5.98
CA ALA A 157 17.76 1.63 4.97
C ALA A 157 19.08 0.89 5.31
N GLY A 158 19.09 0.11 6.39
CA GLY A 158 20.21 -0.70 6.85
C GLY A 158 21.28 0.10 7.61
N PHE A 159 20.91 1.21 8.24
CA PHE A 159 21.81 1.95 9.14
C PHE A 159 21.54 1.62 10.60
N ASN A 160 22.61 1.56 11.39
CA ASN A 160 22.54 1.50 12.85
C ASN A 160 22.77 2.89 13.43
N ILE A 161 22.14 3.17 14.56
CA ILE A 161 22.18 4.47 15.22
C ILE A 161 22.61 4.25 16.67
N GLU A 162 23.65 4.95 17.11
CA GLU A 162 24.18 4.87 18.46
C GLU A 162 24.18 6.26 19.11
N ASP A 163 23.90 6.31 20.41
CA ASP A 163 23.98 7.52 21.20
C ASP A 163 25.44 7.98 21.35
N ASP A 164 25.71 9.26 21.12
CA ASP A 164 27.04 9.85 21.14
C ASP A 164 26.98 11.28 21.73
N GLY A 165 26.47 11.36 22.96
CA GLY A 165 26.36 12.60 23.72
C GLY A 165 25.31 13.53 23.12
N ASP A 166 25.71 14.68 22.59
CA ASP A 166 24.80 15.63 21.94
C ASP A 166 24.35 15.20 20.54
N TYR A 167 24.85 14.06 20.07
CA TYR A 167 24.62 13.54 18.73
C TYR A 167 24.14 12.09 18.76
N TYR A 168 23.62 11.64 17.62
CA TYR A 168 23.50 10.24 17.26
C TYR A 168 24.49 9.91 16.13
N SER A 169 25.34 8.91 16.35
CA SER A 169 26.26 8.41 15.33
C SER A 169 25.57 7.38 14.44
N ILE A 170 25.70 7.54 13.11
CA ILE A 170 25.06 6.71 12.09
C ILE A 170 26.10 5.78 11.46
N PHE A 171 25.88 4.47 11.54
CA PHE A 171 26.77 3.42 11.06
C PHE A 171 26.11 2.54 10.00
N LYS A 172 26.91 1.94 9.13
CA LYS A 172 26.50 0.83 8.27
C LYS A 172 27.71 -0.07 8.01
N ASN A 173 27.53 -1.38 8.16
CA ASN A 173 28.62 -2.37 8.08
C ASN A 173 29.83 -2.00 8.96
N ASN A 174 29.58 -1.62 10.23
CA ASN A 174 30.58 -1.16 11.22
C ASN A 174 31.40 0.09 10.82
N LYS A 175 31.06 0.75 9.70
CA LYS A 175 31.67 2.02 9.30
C LYS A 175 30.76 3.18 9.70
N ARG A 176 31.30 4.17 10.40
CA ARG A 176 30.58 5.42 10.69
C ARG A 176 30.45 6.26 9.42
N TYR A 177 29.22 6.61 9.06
CA TYR A 177 28.93 7.48 7.91
C TYR A 177 28.86 8.95 8.30
N THR A 178 28.11 9.26 9.36
CA THR A 178 27.93 10.64 9.81
C THR A 178 27.40 10.69 11.25
N LYS A 179 27.18 11.91 11.77
CA LYS A 179 26.44 12.15 13.01
C LYS A 179 25.26 13.09 12.73
N ILE A 180 24.19 12.94 13.50
CA ILE A 180 23.05 13.86 13.51
C ILE A 180 22.89 14.46 14.92
N ILE A 181 22.54 15.74 15.01
CA ILE A 181 22.40 16.44 16.30
C ILE A 181 21.10 16.04 17.00
N LYS A 182 21.10 15.92 18.32
CA LYS A 182 19.86 15.83 19.11
C LYS A 182 19.17 17.20 19.10
N LYS A 183 17.99 17.29 18.48
CA LYS A 183 17.26 18.56 18.30
C LYS A 183 16.40 18.91 19.53
N GLY A 184 16.53 20.14 20.06
CA GLY A 184 15.85 20.61 21.27
C GLY A 184 16.46 20.09 22.57
N ALA A 185 15.97 20.59 23.72
CA ALA A 185 16.55 20.35 25.06
C ALA A 185 16.61 18.88 25.52
N SER A 186 16.14 17.94 24.72
CA SER A 186 16.26 16.48 24.93
C SER A 186 16.07 15.67 23.63
N GLY A 187 16.33 16.23 22.43
CA GLY A 187 16.13 15.48 21.17
C GLY A 187 14.67 15.35 20.68
N HIS A 188 13.74 16.10 21.27
CA HIS A 188 12.30 16.02 20.99
C HIS A 188 11.83 16.93 19.83
N GLU A 189 12.66 17.88 19.42
CA GLU A 189 12.31 18.75 18.30
C GLU A 189 12.48 18.00 16.97
N LYS A 190 11.58 18.27 16.02
CA LYS A 190 11.60 17.62 14.71
C LYS A 190 12.73 18.16 13.85
N TYR A 191 13.35 17.28 13.06
CA TYR A 191 14.25 17.68 11.98
C TYR A 191 13.46 18.31 10.85
N ASP A 192 13.93 19.45 10.34
CA ASP A 192 13.29 20.12 9.22
C ASP A 192 13.54 19.41 7.87
N PRO A 193 12.68 19.65 6.86
CA PRO A 193 12.82 19.04 5.54
C PRO A 193 14.18 19.24 4.87
N GLN A 194 14.79 20.42 5.03
CA GLN A 194 16.05 20.76 4.39
C GLN A 194 17.20 19.99 5.04
N TYR A 195 17.16 19.84 6.36
CA TYR A 195 18.06 18.97 7.11
C TYR A 195 17.96 17.53 6.63
N ILE A 196 16.75 16.97 6.55
CA ILE A 196 16.54 15.57 6.12
C ILE A 196 17.01 15.36 4.69
N LYS A 197 16.70 16.27 3.77
CA LYS A 197 17.20 16.25 2.39
C LYS A 197 18.72 16.20 2.33
N SER A 198 19.39 17.01 3.16
CA SER A 198 20.86 17.05 3.24
C SER A 198 21.43 15.75 3.83
N LEU A 199 20.78 15.19 4.86
CA LEU A 199 21.16 13.93 5.48
C LEU A 199 21.04 12.77 4.50
N ARG A 200 19.91 12.68 3.78
CA ARG A 200 19.70 11.68 2.73
C ARG A 200 20.80 11.71 1.67
N LYS A 201 21.21 12.89 1.23
CA LYS A 201 22.35 13.05 0.29
C LYS A 201 23.65 12.49 0.89
N ARG A 202 23.99 12.83 2.14
CA ARG A 202 25.18 12.33 2.84
C ARG A 202 25.19 10.80 3.01
N LEU A 203 24.01 10.22 3.20
CA LEU A 203 23.82 8.77 3.38
C LEU A 203 23.60 8.01 2.06
N LEU A 204 23.71 8.68 0.91
CA LEU A 204 23.45 8.11 -0.41
C LEU A 204 22.01 7.59 -0.59
N LEU A 205 21.06 8.10 0.18
CA LEU A 205 19.63 7.80 0.08
C LEU A 205 18.93 8.72 -0.93
N THR A 206 19.44 8.71 -2.16
CA THR A 206 18.95 9.52 -3.28
C THR A 206 18.63 8.67 -4.52
N PRO A 207 17.82 9.16 -5.48
CA PRO A 207 17.42 8.38 -6.66
C PRO A 207 18.59 7.80 -7.44
N LYS A 208 19.73 8.51 -7.47
CA LYS A 208 20.99 8.05 -8.10
C LYS A 208 21.46 6.69 -7.58
N TYR A 209 21.15 6.35 -6.33
CA TYR A 209 21.53 5.10 -5.69
C TYR A 209 20.31 4.20 -5.43
N GLY A 210 19.23 4.39 -6.19
CA GLY A 210 18.00 3.60 -6.08
C GLY A 210 17.06 4.01 -4.93
N TRP A 211 17.26 5.16 -4.30
CA TRP A 211 16.48 5.65 -3.17
C TRP A 211 15.72 6.93 -3.50
N ASP A 212 14.51 6.83 -4.03
CA ASP A 212 13.65 8.01 -4.16
C ASP A 212 12.98 8.37 -2.81
N SER A 213 12.26 9.51 -2.78
CA SER A 213 11.54 9.92 -1.57
C SER A 213 10.48 8.91 -1.18
N ILE A 214 9.83 8.27 -2.15
CA ILE A 214 8.84 7.21 -1.89
C ILE A 214 9.50 6.08 -1.10
N ARG A 215 10.61 5.52 -1.59
CA ARG A 215 11.33 4.45 -0.91
C ARG A 215 11.87 4.84 0.46
N PHE A 216 12.27 6.10 0.68
CA PHE A 216 12.75 6.53 1.99
C PHE A 216 11.62 6.66 3.02
N TYR A 217 10.51 7.30 2.63
CA TYR A 217 9.41 7.62 3.54
C TYR A 217 8.32 6.53 3.62
N GLN A 218 8.15 5.72 2.57
CA GLN A 218 7.10 4.67 2.44
C GLN A 218 7.63 3.24 2.48
N LEU A 219 8.71 3.00 3.22
CA LEU A 219 8.95 1.64 3.69
C LEU A 219 7.97 1.34 4.83
N TYR A 220 6.69 1.18 4.47
CA TYR A 220 5.72 0.45 5.27
C TYR A 220 6.27 -0.96 5.44
N SER A 221 6.36 -1.41 6.69
CA SER A 221 6.89 -2.73 6.99
C SER A 221 5.93 -3.84 6.53
N SER A 222 4.64 -3.49 6.35
CA SER A 222 3.55 -4.40 5.96
C SER A 222 2.57 -3.68 5.03
N LEU A 223 1.96 -4.41 4.08
CA LEU A 223 0.82 -3.96 3.27
C LEU A 223 -0.36 -3.46 4.14
N THR A 224 -0.46 -3.93 5.37
CA THR A 224 -1.59 -3.68 6.27
C THR A 224 -1.48 -2.40 7.12
N GLU A 225 -0.33 -1.71 7.09
CA GLU A 225 -0.03 -0.60 8.03
C GLU A 225 -1.03 0.57 7.94
N ASN A 226 -1.62 0.82 6.76
CA ASN A 226 -2.56 1.92 6.54
C ASN A 226 -4.03 1.51 6.45
N ILE A 227 -4.39 0.25 6.73
CA ILE A 227 -5.77 -0.22 6.56
C ILE A 227 -6.77 0.66 7.35
N GLY A 228 -6.45 1.02 8.58
CA GLY A 228 -7.33 1.84 9.41
C GLY A 228 -7.59 3.23 8.81
N GLU A 229 -6.60 3.86 8.18
CA GLU A 229 -6.78 5.14 7.49
C GLU A 229 -7.63 4.98 6.22
N LEU A 230 -7.36 3.93 5.43
CA LEU A 230 -8.12 3.64 4.21
C LEU A 230 -9.59 3.36 4.52
N LEU A 231 -9.89 2.62 5.59
CA LEU A 231 -11.25 2.37 6.05
C LEU A 231 -11.92 3.61 6.63
N ARG A 232 -11.17 4.49 7.31
CA ARG A 232 -11.71 5.79 7.74
C ARG A 232 -12.10 6.65 6.53
N LEU A 233 -11.33 6.59 5.45
CA LEU A 233 -11.57 7.38 4.24
C LEU A 233 -12.69 6.81 3.36
N ARG A 234 -12.84 5.48 3.30
CA ARG A 234 -13.77 4.79 2.36
C ARG A 234 -14.74 3.84 3.06
N GLY A 235 -15.02 4.07 4.35
CA GLY A 235 -15.90 3.22 5.15
C GLY A 235 -17.29 3.09 4.56
N GLU A 236 -17.87 4.20 4.08
CA GLU A 236 -19.19 4.20 3.44
C GLU A 236 -19.24 3.27 2.21
N VAL A 237 -18.20 3.27 1.38
CA VAL A 237 -18.09 2.37 0.22
C VAL A 237 -18.12 0.92 0.68
N MET A 238 -17.37 0.58 1.72
CA MET A 238 -17.31 -0.77 2.26
C MET A 238 -18.66 -1.20 2.84
N ASP A 239 -19.37 -0.28 3.50
CA ASP A 239 -20.71 -0.51 4.06
C ASP A 239 -21.75 -0.75 2.96
N TRP A 240 -21.72 0.02 1.88
CA TRP A 240 -22.60 -0.21 0.73
C TRP A 240 -22.31 -1.53 0.02
N LEU A 241 -21.02 -1.88 -0.14
CA LEU A 241 -20.61 -3.17 -0.72
C LEU A 241 -21.03 -4.39 0.12
N ALA A 242 -21.33 -4.20 1.40
CA ALA A 242 -21.78 -5.28 2.29
C ALA A 242 -23.24 -5.71 2.01
N LYS A 243 -24.06 -4.81 1.46
CA LYS A 243 -25.51 -4.97 1.27
C LYS A 243 -25.91 -5.62 -0.07
N ILE A 244 -24.93 -5.90 -0.92
CA ILE A 244 -25.08 -6.45 -2.27
C ILE A 244 -24.25 -7.71 -2.42
#